data_AF-A0A938KDW4-F1
#
_entry.id   AF-A0A938KDW4-F1
#
_cell.length_a   1.000
_cell.length_b   1.000
_cell.length_c   1.000
_cell.angle_alpha   90.00
_cell.angle_beta   90.00
_cell.angle_gamma   90.00
#
_symmetry.space_group_name_H-M   'P 1'
#
loop_
_entity.id
_entity.type
_entity.pdbx_description
1 polymer ?
#
loop_
_entity_poly.entity_id
_entity_poly.type
_entity_poly.pdbx_seq_one_letter_code
_entity_poly.pdbx_strand_id
1 'polypeptide(L)'
;MNDHEGRAALPRSRFSVHSTSSRPRFEDRIVRFRTSHPIGLAIDRQNRLFVVESHTHQPRADYPGPKFDRVKIVSDTDGGGKADSVSIFAENLKWSMNLTFSPAPELYLTHRNGVGVLHDRNHGVSEVRSEITGLSGLLAFLLSLK
;
A
#
# COMPACT_ATOMS: atom_id res chain seq x y z
N MET A 1 -8.14 -51.71 -15.25
CA MET A 1 -6.87 -51.60 -14.52
C MET A 1 -5.98 -50.60 -15.24
N ASN A 2 -5.72 -49.46 -14.61
CA ASN A 2 -4.38 -48.90 -14.45
C ASN A 2 -4.50 -47.69 -13.53
N ASP A 3 -3.79 -47.81 -12.43
CA ASP A 3 -3.89 -47.01 -11.23
C ASP A 3 -2.99 -45.77 -11.39
N HIS A 4 -3.54 -44.57 -11.17
CA HIS A 4 -2.73 -43.38 -10.92
C HIS A 4 -3.06 -42.84 -9.54
N GLU A 5 -2.10 -43.09 -8.67
CA GLU A 5 -2.09 -42.81 -7.24
C GLU A 5 -2.35 -41.34 -6.89
N GLY A 6 -2.98 -41.18 -5.74
CA GLY A 6 -3.39 -39.90 -5.18
C GLY A 6 -2.22 -38.98 -4.85
N ARG A 7 -2.33 -37.73 -5.30
CA ARG A 7 -1.59 -36.62 -4.71
C ARG A 7 -2.30 -36.19 -3.44
N ALA A 8 -1.76 -36.57 -2.28
CA ALA A 8 -2.19 -36.07 -0.99
C ALA A 8 -2.05 -34.53 -0.97
N ALA A 9 -3.16 -33.84 -0.68
CA ALA A 9 -3.16 -32.42 -0.42
C ALA A 9 -2.41 -32.16 0.91
N LEU A 10 -1.37 -31.32 0.88
CA LEU A 10 -0.66 -30.91 2.09
C LEU A 10 -1.62 -30.16 3.02
N PRO A 11 -1.61 -30.42 4.34
CA PRO A 11 -2.48 -29.73 5.28
C PRO A 11 -2.12 -28.25 5.34
N ARG A 12 -3.12 -27.38 5.20
CA ARG A 12 -2.96 -25.94 5.45
C ARG A 12 -2.74 -25.75 6.95
N SER A 13 -1.54 -25.36 7.35
CA SER A 13 -1.23 -24.94 8.72
C SER A 13 -2.12 -23.76 9.10
N ARG A 14 -3.08 -24.01 10.01
CA ARG A 14 -3.93 -23.00 10.62
C ARG A 14 -3.19 -22.48 11.86
N PHE A 15 -2.55 -21.31 11.73
CA PHE A 15 -2.04 -20.60 12.90
C PHE A 15 -3.25 -20.00 13.64
N SER A 16 -3.45 -20.38 14.89
CA SER A 16 -4.37 -19.70 15.80
C SER A 16 -3.53 -19.12 16.94
N VAL A 17 -3.60 -17.81 17.12
CA VAL A 17 -3.03 -17.12 18.27
C VAL A 17 -4.19 -16.87 19.24
N HIS A 18 -4.13 -17.46 20.43
CA HIS A 18 -5.02 -17.10 21.53
C HIS A 18 -4.27 -16.13 22.45
N SER A 19 -4.77 -14.90 22.57
CA SER A 19 -4.21 -13.86 23.45
C SER A 19 -5.13 -13.63 24.65
N THR A 20 -4.58 -13.78 25.86
CA THR A 20 -5.27 -13.57 27.15
C THR A 20 -4.76 -12.31 27.87
N SER A 21 -4.52 -11.20 27.17
CA SER A 21 -3.96 -9.98 27.78
C SER A 21 -4.79 -8.71 27.53
N SER A 22 -4.90 -7.86 28.55
CA SER A 22 -5.59 -6.55 28.57
C SER A 22 -4.83 -5.42 27.83
N ARG A 23 -3.89 -5.75 26.95
CA ARG A 23 -3.23 -4.80 26.04
C ARG A 23 -4.19 -4.38 24.91
N PRO A 24 -3.98 -3.23 24.23
CA PRO A 24 -4.75 -2.91 23.02
C PRO A 24 -4.76 -4.13 22.10
N ARG A 25 -5.97 -4.54 21.72
CA ARG A 25 -6.22 -5.74 20.93
C ARG A 25 -5.66 -5.48 19.53
N PHE A 26 -4.41 -5.86 19.31
CA PHE A 26 -3.86 -5.98 17.97
C PHE A 26 -4.45 -7.24 17.36
N GLU A 27 -5.27 -7.06 16.32
CA GLU A 27 -5.77 -8.16 15.51
C GLU A 27 -4.76 -8.36 14.37
N ASP A 28 -3.96 -9.42 14.46
CA ASP A 28 -3.01 -9.79 13.42
C ASP A 28 -3.77 -10.40 12.24
N ARG A 29 -4.18 -9.56 11.27
CA ARG A 29 -4.90 -10.00 10.07
C ARG A 29 -4.03 -9.94 8.82
N ILE A 30 -3.85 -11.08 8.18
CA ILE A 30 -3.17 -11.18 6.88
C ILE A 30 -4.18 -10.86 5.77
N VAL A 31 -3.91 -9.81 4.98
CA VAL A 31 -4.68 -9.48 3.76
C VAL A 31 -3.90 -9.94 2.52
N ARG A 32 -4.49 -10.84 1.73
CA ARG A 32 -3.90 -11.35 0.49
C ARG A 32 -4.39 -10.57 -0.72
N PHE A 33 -3.46 -10.03 -1.52
CA PHE A 33 -3.73 -9.38 -2.80
C PHE A 33 -2.51 -9.53 -3.73
N ARG A 34 -2.71 -9.26 -5.04
CA ARG A 34 -1.62 -9.31 -6.03
C ARG A 34 -0.98 -7.94 -6.21
N THR A 35 0.33 -7.88 -6.00
CA THR A 35 1.13 -6.66 -6.20
C THR A 35 2.44 -6.96 -6.93
N SER A 36 3.02 -5.93 -7.54
CA SER A 36 4.34 -5.99 -8.18
C SER A 36 5.26 -4.95 -7.55
N HIS A 37 6.44 -5.38 -7.07
CA HIS A 37 7.47 -4.50 -6.49
C HIS A 37 6.93 -3.51 -5.44
N PRO A 38 6.26 -4.00 -4.37
CA PRO A 38 5.80 -3.13 -3.30
C PRO A 38 7.01 -2.56 -2.55
N ILE A 39 7.05 -1.25 -2.34
CA ILE A 39 8.16 -0.56 -1.65
C ILE A 39 7.72 0.31 -0.46
N GLY A 40 6.43 0.63 -0.36
CA GLY A 40 5.89 1.46 0.74
C GLY A 40 4.43 1.13 1.00
N LEU A 41 4.03 1.23 2.27
CA LEU A 41 2.69 0.85 2.75
C LEU A 41 2.21 1.86 3.79
N ALA A 42 0.92 2.22 3.76
CA ALA A 42 0.25 2.89 4.87
C ALA A 42 -1.22 2.47 4.94
N ILE A 43 -1.82 2.62 6.12
CA ILE A 43 -3.22 2.29 6.36
C ILE A 43 -3.94 3.56 6.80
N ASP A 44 -5.09 3.84 6.21
CA ASP A 44 -5.92 4.97 6.62
C ASP A 44 -6.89 4.61 7.75
N ARG A 45 -7.67 5.58 8.22
CA ARG A 45 -8.65 5.37 9.31
C ARG A 45 -9.83 4.48 8.91
N GLN A 46 -10.02 4.28 7.61
CA GLN A 46 -11.04 3.41 7.03
C GLN A 46 -10.51 1.98 6.81
N ASN A 47 -9.32 1.68 7.30
CA ASN A 47 -8.65 0.38 7.17
C ASN A 47 -8.39 -0.03 5.72
N ARG A 48 -8.23 0.97 4.82
CA ARG A 48 -7.76 0.76 3.45
C ARG A 48 -6.23 0.74 3.46
N LEU A 49 -5.64 -0.25 2.82
CA LEU A 49 -4.20 -0.38 2.66
C LEU A 49 -3.76 0.33 1.37
N PHE A 50 -2.89 1.31 1.51
CA PHE A 50 -2.23 2.02 0.41
C PHE A 50 -0.86 1.40 0.14
N VAL A 51 -0.56 1.09 -1.12
CA VAL A 51 0.65 0.37 -1.53
C VAL A 51 1.33 1.10 -2.68
N VAL A 52 2.57 1.56 -2.48
CA VAL A 52 3.41 2.02 -3.60
C VAL A 52 4.01 0.81 -4.29
N GLU A 53 3.75 0.71 -5.60
CA GLU A 53 4.43 -0.18 -6.51
C GLU A 53 5.49 0.59 -7.30
N SER A 54 6.74 0.12 -7.24
CA SER A 54 7.85 0.73 -8.00
C SER A 54 8.07 0.02 -9.33
N HIS A 55 8.11 0.80 -10.39
CA HIS A 55 8.34 0.34 -11.76
C HIS A 55 9.48 1.13 -12.44
N THR A 56 9.92 2.22 -11.81
CA THR A 56 10.88 3.17 -12.38
C THR A 56 12.28 3.11 -11.75
N HIS A 57 12.48 2.32 -10.70
CA HIS A 57 13.79 2.16 -10.07
C HIS A 57 14.69 1.22 -10.87
N GLN A 58 15.43 1.78 -11.82
CA GLN A 58 16.41 1.06 -12.67
C GLN A 58 15.82 -0.19 -13.34
N PRO A 59 14.66 -0.10 -14.04
CA PRO A 59 14.10 -1.24 -14.74
C PRO A 59 15.05 -1.70 -15.86
N ARG A 60 15.03 -3.02 -16.14
CA ARG A 60 15.70 -3.58 -17.31
C ARG A 60 15.03 -3.05 -18.59
N ALA A 61 15.75 -3.05 -19.71
CA ALA A 61 15.23 -2.51 -20.98
C ALA A 61 13.95 -3.22 -21.47
N ASP A 62 13.79 -4.50 -21.14
CA ASP A 62 12.68 -5.38 -21.51
C ASP A 62 11.63 -5.54 -20.40
N TYR A 63 11.60 -4.60 -19.42
CA TYR A 63 10.70 -4.71 -18.28
C TYR A 63 9.22 -4.70 -18.71
N PRO A 64 8.45 -5.77 -18.42
CA PRO A 64 7.07 -5.90 -18.89
C PRO A 64 6.05 -5.15 -18.03
N GLY A 65 6.49 -4.48 -16.96
CA GLY A 65 5.63 -3.75 -16.06
C GLY A 65 5.24 -2.36 -16.59
N PRO A 66 4.39 -1.64 -15.83
CA PRO A 66 4.08 -0.24 -16.09
C PRO A 66 5.31 0.65 -16.32
N LYS A 67 5.14 1.72 -17.11
CA LYS A 67 6.18 2.73 -17.35
C LYS A 67 6.44 3.65 -16.15
N PHE A 68 5.47 3.76 -15.26
CA PHE A 68 5.47 4.68 -14.11
C PHE A 68 5.13 3.92 -12.83
N ASP A 69 5.61 4.44 -11.70
CA ASP A 69 5.19 3.97 -10.38
C ASP A 69 3.71 4.30 -10.16
N ARG A 70 3.09 3.62 -9.19
CA ARG A 70 1.69 3.85 -8.82
C ARG A 70 1.42 3.52 -7.36
N VAL A 71 0.35 4.09 -6.83
CA VAL A 71 -0.22 3.74 -5.53
C VAL A 71 -1.52 2.98 -5.75
N LYS A 72 -1.67 1.83 -5.10
CA LYS A 72 -2.91 1.07 -5.03
C LYS A 72 -3.63 1.30 -3.72
N ILE A 73 -4.96 1.25 -3.74
CA ILE A 73 -5.79 1.01 -2.55
C ILE A 73 -6.22 -0.45 -2.55
N VAL A 74 -6.15 -1.08 -1.38
CA VAL A 74 -6.54 -2.47 -1.14
C VAL A 74 -7.48 -2.49 0.06
N SER A 75 -8.64 -3.11 -0.10
CA SER A 75 -9.64 -3.28 0.96
C SER A 75 -10.00 -4.76 1.14
N ASP A 76 -10.30 -5.12 2.38
CA ASP A 76 -10.85 -6.40 2.82
C ASP A 76 -12.03 -6.07 3.74
N THR A 77 -13.20 -5.85 3.13
CA THR A 77 -14.41 -5.35 3.78
C THR A 77 -15.21 -6.45 4.45
N ASP A 78 -15.08 -7.70 4.00
CA ASP A 78 -15.71 -8.87 4.62
C ASP A 78 -14.88 -9.49 5.76
N GLY A 79 -13.60 -9.09 5.89
CA GLY A 79 -12.70 -9.53 6.94
C GLY A 79 -12.16 -10.95 6.73
N GLY A 80 -12.30 -11.52 5.53
CA GLY A 80 -11.85 -12.86 5.17
C GLY A 80 -10.34 -12.98 4.95
N GLY A 81 -9.58 -11.89 5.06
CA GLY A 81 -8.13 -11.87 4.84
C GLY A 81 -7.74 -12.03 3.38
N LYS A 82 -8.69 -11.83 2.46
CA LYS A 82 -8.44 -11.73 1.02
C LYS A 82 -9.04 -10.41 0.57
N ALA A 83 -8.25 -9.59 -0.13
CA ALA A 83 -8.77 -8.34 -0.63
C ALA A 83 -9.94 -8.59 -1.59
N ASP A 84 -11.03 -7.88 -1.37
CA ASP A 84 -12.24 -7.88 -2.19
C ASP A 84 -12.24 -6.69 -3.18
N SER A 85 -11.46 -5.65 -2.90
CA SER A 85 -11.27 -4.49 -3.76
C SER A 85 -9.80 -4.10 -3.88
N VAL A 86 -9.35 -3.88 -5.12
CA VAL A 86 -8.03 -3.34 -5.45
C VAL A 86 -8.18 -2.33 -6.58
N SER A 87 -7.83 -1.07 -6.33
CA SER A 87 -7.90 0.01 -7.32
C SER A 87 -6.59 0.80 -7.39
N ILE A 88 -6.40 1.56 -8.47
CA ILE A 88 -5.30 2.53 -8.58
C ILE A 88 -5.74 3.84 -7.94
N PHE A 89 -5.03 4.26 -6.90
CA PHE A 89 -5.22 5.55 -6.25
C PHE A 89 -4.47 6.66 -6.99
N ALA A 90 -3.19 6.45 -7.29
CA ALA A 90 -2.36 7.42 -8.00
C ALA A 90 -1.47 6.70 -9.01
N GLU A 91 -1.22 7.32 -10.15
CA GLU A 91 -0.36 6.80 -11.21
C GLU A 91 0.50 7.91 -11.83
N ASN A 92 1.30 7.57 -12.84
CA ASN A 92 2.26 8.50 -13.46
C ASN A 92 3.31 9.04 -12.46
N LEU A 93 3.60 8.26 -11.41
CA LEU A 93 4.62 8.58 -10.42
C LEU A 93 6.01 8.12 -10.89
N LYS A 94 7.05 8.72 -10.33
CA LYS A 94 8.44 8.40 -10.71
C LYS A 94 9.37 8.47 -9.52
N TRP A 95 10.22 7.46 -9.40
CA TRP A 95 11.21 7.34 -8.33
C TRP A 95 10.63 7.43 -6.94
N SER A 96 9.45 6.85 -6.76
CA SER A 96 8.77 6.72 -5.48
C SER A 96 9.63 5.91 -4.51
N MET A 97 9.55 6.23 -3.22
CA MET A 97 10.34 5.57 -2.17
C MET A 97 9.43 5.03 -1.07
N ASN A 98 8.60 5.87 -0.46
CA ASN A 98 7.69 5.47 0.61
C ASN A 98 6.47 6.41 0.70
N LEU A 99 5.46 6.03 1.47
CA LEU A 99 4.26 6.82 1.72
C LEU A 99 3.86 6.78 3.21
N THR A 100 3.17 7.82 3.70
CA THR A 100 2.61 7.84 5.07
C THR A 100 1.45 8.81 5.19
N PHE A 101 0.55 8.57 6.15
CA PHE A 101 -0.51 9.50 6.49
C PHE A 101 -0.07 10.49 7.57
N SER A 102 -0.46 11.75 7.45
CA SER A 102 -0.41 12.71 8.57
C SER A 102 -1.54 12.47 9.56
N PRO A 103 -1.50 13.11 10.76
CA PRO A 103 -2.63 13.13 11.67
C PRO A 103 -3.91 13.70 11.01
N ALA A 104 -3.76 14.66 10.08
CA ALA A 104 -4.82 15.35 9.35
C ALA A 104 -5.20 14.65 8.02
N PRO A 105 -5.56 13.36 8.09
CA PRO A 105 -5.40 12.29 7.06
C PRO A 105 -4.85 12.64 5.65
N GLU A 106 -3.79 13.42 5.51
CA GLU A 106 -3.15 13.67 4.20
C GLU A 106 -2.14 12.58 3.89
N LEU A 107 -2.10 12.10 2.64
CA LEU A 107 -1.14 11.08 2.22
C LEU A 107 0.10 11.72 1.60
N TYR A 108 1.23 11.58 2.29
CA TYR A 108 2.53 12.02 1.81
C TYR A 108 3.21 10.88 1.06
N LEU A 109 3.81 11.16 -0.09
CA LEU A 109 4.65 10.25 -0.86
C LEU A 109 6.03 10.85 -1.05
N THR A 110 7.05 10.13 -0.61
CA THR A 110 8.44 10.49 -0.84
C THR A 110 8.90 9.94 -2.20
N HIS A 111 9.64 10.76 -2.93
CA HIS A 111 10.34 10.35 -4.15
C HIS A 111 11.74 10.96 -4.16
N ARG A 112 12.60 10.52 -5.09
CA ARG A 112 14.02 10.93 -5.18
C ARG A 112 14.30 12.43 -4.97
N ASN A 113 13.39 13.29 -5.42
CA ASN A 113 13.60 14.74 -5.48
C ASN A 113 12.73 15.54 -4.48
N GLY A 114 11.94 14.89 -3.62
CA GLY A 114 11.02 15.62 -2.75
C GLY A 114 9.95 14.77 -2.11
N VAL A 115 8.95 15.48 -1.58
CA VAL A 115 7.76 14.89 -0.96
C VAL A 115 6.53 15.47 -1.66
N GLY A 116 5.71 14.60 -2.24
CA GLY A 116 4.41 14.96 -2.78
C GLY A 116 3.30 14.72 -1.76
N VAL A 117 2.26 15.54 -1.79
CA VAL A 117 0.98 15.27 -1.10
C VAL A 117 -0.01 14.76 -2.12
N LEU A 118 -0.63 13.61 -1.84
CA LEU A 118 -1.70 12.99 -2.61
C LEU A 118 -3.02 13.22 -1.88
N HIS A 119 -3.98 13.84 -2.55
CA HIS A 119 -5.29 14.13 -1.98
C HIS A 119 -6.35 13.15 -2.49
N ASP A 120 -7.13 12.55 -1.59
CA ASP A 120 -8.30 11.71 -1.92
C ASP A 120 -9.58 12.58 -1.86
N ARG A 121 -9.99 13.20 -2.98
CA ARG A 121 -11.23 14.00 -3.04
C ARG A 121 -12.38 13.29 -3.76
N ASN A 122 -12.10 12.32 -4.63
CA ASN A 122 -13.08 11.57 -5.41
C ASN A 122 -13.06 10.07 -5.08
N HIS A 123 -13.15 9.73 -3.79
CA HIS A 123 -13.45 8.37 -3.32
C HIS A 123 -12.47 7.29 -3.80
N GLY A 124 -11.17 7.49 -3.58
CA GLY A 124 -10.14 6.48 -3.82
C GLY A 124 -9.38 6.65 -5.13
N VAL A 125 -9.39 7.85 -5.71
CA VAL A 125 -8.43 8.30 -6.72
C VAL A 125 -7.79 9.60 -6.22
N SER A 126 -6.53 9.81 -6.54
CA SER A 126 -5.81 11.03 -6.22
C SER A 126 -5.97 12.04 -7.35
N GLU A 127 -6.56 13.21 -7.09
CA GLU A 127 -6.77 14.23 -8.13
C GLU A 127 -5.63 15.24 -8.21
N VAL A 128 -5.03 15.56 -7.06
CA VAL A 128 -4.06 16.65 -6.94
C VAL A 128 -2.79 16.12 -6.30
N ARG A 129 -1.67 16.50 -6.91
CA ARG A 129 -0.32 16.33 -6.35
C ARG A 129 0.28 17.71 -6.09
N SER A 130 0.65 17.95 -4.84
CA SER A 130 1.38 19.16 -4.45
C SER A 130 2.80 18.78 -4.06
N GLU A 131 3.80 19.47 -4.60
CA GLU A 131 5.21 19.25 -4.26
C GLU A 131 5.62 20.09 -3.06
N ILE A 132 6.25 19.43 -2.10
CA ILE A 132 6.90 20.06 -0.97
C ILE A 132 8.40 20.01 -1.25
N THR A 133 8.88 21.00 -2.00
CA THR A 133 10.30 21.21 -2.26
C THR A 133 10.73 22.57 -1.74
N GLY A 134 11.86 22.63 -1.00
CA GLY A 134 12.43 23.87 -0.45
C GLY A 134 12.01 24.23 0.99
N LEU A 135 12.62 25.29 1.54
CA LEU A 135 12.42 25.76 2.93
C LEU A 135 10.96 26.12 3.26
N SER A 136 10.21 26.64 2.28
CA SER A 136 8.78 26.97 2.40
C SER A 136 7.91 25.72 2.53
N GLY A 137 8.22 24.66 1.78
CA GLY A 137 7.53 23.38 1.89
C GLY A 137 7.83 22.66 3.21
N LEU A 138 9.10 22.64 3.63
CA LEU A 138 9.51 21.99 4.88
C LEU A 138 8.81 22.61 6.10
N LEU A 139 8.61 23.93 6.11
CA LEU A 139 7.91 24.59 7.21
C LEU A 139 6.43 24.19 7.26
N ALA A 140 5.73 24.12 6.11
CA ALA A 140 4.35 23.65 6.04
C ALA A 140 4.22 22.18 6.50
N PHE A 141 5.15 21.32 6.08
CA PHE A 141 5.22 19.92 6.51
C PHE A 141 5.45 19.80 8.03
N LEU A 142 6.42 20.53 8.59
CA LEU A 142 6.69 20.50 10.03
C LEU A 142 5.51 21.04 10.86
N LEU A 143 4.76 22.01 10.32
CA LEU A 143 3.56 22.53 10.97
C LEU A 143 2.38 21.55 10.91
N SER A 144 2.29 20.67 9.93
CA SER A 144 1.22 19.65 9.83
C SER A 144 1.41 18.46 10.78
N LEU A 145 2.56 18.38 11.47
CA LEU A 145 2.90 17.30 12.40
C LEU A 145 2.49 17.62 13.86
N LYS A 146 1.80 18.75 14.10
CA LYS A 146 1.29 19.15 15.43
C LYS A 146 -0.13 18.68 15.69
#